data_AF-A0A432PYZ9-F1
#
_entry.id   AF-A0A432PYZ9-F1
#
_cell.length_a   1.000
_cell.length_b   1.000
_cell.length_c   1.000
_cell.angle_alpha   90.00
_cell.angle_beta   90.00
_cell.angle_gamma   90.00
#
_symmetry.space_group_name_H-M   'P 1'
#
loop_
_entity.id
_entity.type
_entity.pdbx_description
1 polymer ?
#
loop_
_entity_poly.entity_id
_entity_poly.type
_entity_poly.pdbx_seq_one_letter_code
_entity_poly.pdbx_strand_id
1 'polypeptide(L)'
;MKEIVKELILYYGKSLGELEPVNAKLIEYKLKLKAQIIRTVSLDVDKPVKEEMFKGILEGVNEAVAEIAKEIDLQNEKAIERYMLFFESTGEVLKEFMERDYVEDKHELSQTLGKISKIVEKLRLDLKEKQGGILKFIRRLIFRT
;
A
#
# COMPACT_ATOMS: atom_id res chain seq x y z
N MET A 1 -3.73 -0.51 18.86
CA MET A 1 -2.74 -0.84 17.82
C MET A 1 -3.28 -0.63 16.41
N LYS A 2 -4.46 -1.18 16.10
CA LYS A 2 -5.20 -0.92 14.86
C LYS A 2 -5.22 0.56 14.44
N GLU A 3 -5.75 1.43 15.29
CA GLU A 3 -5.89 2.87 14.97
C GLU A 3 -4.54 3.56 14.71
N ILE A 4 -3.50 3.24 15.49
CA ILE A 4 -2.16 3.84 15.33
C ILE A 4 -1.59 3.52 13.94
N VAL A 5 -1.72 2.27 13.49
CA VAL A 5 -1.22 1.86 12.16
C VAL A 5 -2.08 2.47 11.06
N LYS A 6 -3.40 2.48 11.24
CA LYS A 6 -4.32 3.11 10.30
C LYS A 6 -3.99 4.60 10.12
N GLU A 7 -3.90 5.35 11.20
CA GLU A 7 -3.56 6.79 11.20
C GLU A 7 -2.21 7.05 10.52
N LEU A 8 -1.20 6.24 10.80
CA LEU A 8 0.11 6.34 10.14
C LEU A 8 -0.03 6.20 8.61
N ILE A 9 -0.74 5.17 8.15
CA ILE A 9 -0.91 4.90 6.72
C ILE A 9 -1.74 6.00 6.06
N LEU A 10 -2.81 6.47 6.71
CA LEU A 10 -3.64 7.57 6.22
C LEU A 10 -2.84 8.87 6.12
N TYR A 11 -2.02 9.19 7.12
CA TYR A 11 -1.17 10.38 7.13
C TYR A 11 -0.24 10.40 5.90
N TYR A 12 0.44 9.30 5.60
CA TYR A 12 1.30 9.26 4.43
C TYR A 12 0.50 9.20 3.12
N GLY A 13 -0.56 8.39 3.08
CA GLY A 13 -1.36 8.15 1.87
C GLY A 13 -2.10 9.40 1.39
N LYS A 14 -2.79 10.11 2.29
CA LYS A 14 -3.57 11.31 1.93
C LYS A 14 -2.69 12.49 1.53
N SER A 15 -1.45 12.53 2.01
CA SER A 15 -0.49 13.59 1.67
C SER A 15 0.36 13.30 0.43
N LEU A 16 0.22 12.15 -0.25
CA LEU A 16 1.05 11.77 -1.41
C LEU A 16 1.03 12.78 -2.57
N GLY A 17 -0.05 13.55 -2.71
CA GLY A 17 -0.13 14.62 -3.72
C GLY A 17 0.88 15.75 -3.48
N GLU A 18 1.18 16.03 -2.21
CA GLU A 18 1.93 17.20 -1.75
C GLU A 18 3.33 16.87 -1.23
N LEU A 19 3.59 15.59 -0.94
CA LEU A 19 4.86 15.11 -0.38
C LEU A 19 5.96 15.04 -1.46
N GLU A 20 6.96 15.92 -1.34
CA GLU A 20 8.19 15.88 -2.15
C GLU A 20 9.44 15.88 -1.25
N PRO A 21 10.51 15.11 -1.61
CA PRO A 21 10.55 14.12 -2.67
C PRO A 21 9.80 12.84 -2.29
N VAL A 22 8.91 12.35 -3.16
CA VAL A 22 8.06 11.18 -2.90
C VAL A 22 8.86 9.96 -2.41
N ASN A 23 9.98 9.63 -3.08
CA ASN A 23 10.78 8.44 -2.74
C ASN A 23 11.36 8.51 -1.31
N ALA A 24 11.84 9.68 -0.88
CA ALA A 24 12.36 9.85 0.47
C ALA A 24 11.24 9.65 1.51
N LYS A 25 10.03 10.13 1.21
CA LYS A 25 8.86 9.96 2.07
C LYS A 25 8.35 8.53 2.12
N LEU A 26 8.42 7.80 1.01
CA LEU A 26 8.14 6.35 0.99
C LEU A 26 9.15 5.56 1.83
N ILE A 27 10.44 5.92 1.80
CA ILE A 27 11.45 5.30 2.67
C ILE A 27 11.12 5.58 4.15
N GLU A 28 10.83 6.83 4.50
CA GLU A 28 10.44 7.22 5.86
C GLU A 28 9.20 6.45 6.34
N TYR A 29 8.19 6.36 5.48
CA TYR A 29 6.96 5.60 5.70
C TYR A 29 7.26 4.12 5.97
N LYS A 30 8.02 3.46 5.09
CA LYS A 30 8.38 2.05 5.23
C LYS A 30 9.06 1.77 6.56
N LEU A 31 10.01 2.61 6.94
CA LEU A 31 10.74 2.50 8.21
C LEU A 31 9.80 2.65 9.41
N LYS A 32 8.90 3.65 9.40
CA LYS A 32 7.93 3.87 10.48
C LYS A 32 6.93 2.73 10.60
N LEU A 33 6.36 2.28 9.47
CA LEU A 33 5.42 1.16 9.48
C LEU A 33 6.09 -0.11 10.00
N LYS A 34 7.28 -0.44 9.49
CA LYS A 34 8.07 -1.58 9.95
C LYS A 34 8.38 -1.50 11.44
N ALA A 35 8.80 -0.34 11.93
CA ALA A 35 9.10 -0.14 13.35
C ALA A 35 7.86 -0.35 14.23
N GLN A 36 6.68 0.11 13.81
CA GLN A 36 5.43 -0.12 14.56
C GLN A 36 5.06 -1.61 14.62
N ILE A 37 5.19 -2.32 13.51
CA ILE A 37 4.90 -3.76 13.46
C ILE A 37 5.91 -4.54 14.32
N ILE A 38 7.22 -4.27 14.17
CA ILE A 38 8.27 -4.89 15.00
C ILE A 38 8.01 -4.65 16.48
N ARG A 39 7.75 -3.40 16.87
CA ARG A 39 7.45 -3.04 18.26
C ARG A 39 6.32 -3.90 18.84
N THR A 40 5.32 -4.24 18.02
CA THR A 40 4.17 -5.05 18.44
C THR A 40 4.53 -6.51 18.59
N VAL A 41 5.21 -7.11 17.61
CA VAL A 41 5.56 -8.53 17.64
C VAL A 41 6.70 -8.84 18.62
N SER A 42 7.49 -7.83 18.99
CA SER A 42 8.58 -7.95 19.96
C SER A 42 8.18 -7.70 21.42
N LEU A 43 6.90 -7.42 21.71
CA LEU A 43 6.44 -7.29 23.10
C LEU A 43 6.65 -8.58 23.88
N ASP A 44 6.96 -8.49 25.18
CA ASP A 44 7.06 -9.66 26.05
C ASP A 44 5.68 -9.98 26.65
N VAL A 45 4.85 -10.62 25.82
CA VAL A 45 3.47 -11.02 26.15
C VAL A 45 3.19 -12.42 25.59
N ASP A 46 2.11 -13.04 26.02
CA ASP A 46 1.73 -14.36 25.54
C ASP A 46 1.53 -14.40 24.03
N LYS A 47 1.89 -15.53 23.42
CA LYS A 47 1.80 -15.74 21.97
C LYS A 47 0.42 -15.43 21.38
N PRO A 48 -0.72 -15.89 21.96
CA PRO A 48 -2.04 -15.56 21.42
C PRO A 48 -2.33 -14.05 21.41
N VAL A 49 -1.85 -13.32 22.41
CA VAL A 49 -1.99 -11.86 22.50
C VAL A 49 -1.20 -11.19 21.37
N LYS A 50 0.02 -11.65 21.07
CA LYS A 50 0.79 -11.14 19.92
C LYS A 50 0.08 -11.35 18.60
N GLU A 51 -0.52 -12.53 18.41
CA GLU A 51 -1.27 -12.86 17.19
C GLU A 51 -2.50 -11.97 17.03
N GLU A 52 -3.27 -11.75 18.10
CA GLU A 52 -4.41 -10.83 18.08
C GLU A 52 -3.98 -9.39 17.79
N MET A 53 -2.90 -8.92 18.43
CA MET A 53 -2.36 -7.58 18.17
C MET A 53 -1.89 -7.43 16.73
N PHE A 54 -1.24 -8.46 16.16
CA PHE A 54 -0.84 -8.46 14.76
C PHE A 54 -2.03 -8.49 13.81
N LYS A 55 -3.08 -9.27 14.12
CA LYS A 55 -4.35 -9.24 13.36
C LYS A 55 -4.96 -7.83 13.38
N GLY A 56 -4.99 -7.16 14.53
CA GLY A 56 -5.44 -5.78 14.65
C GLY A 56 -4.62 -4.78 13.81
N ILE A 57 -3.31 -5.00 13.65
CA ILE A 57 -2.48 -4.22 12.71
C ILE A 57 -2.95 -4.43 11.27
N LEU A 58 -3.14 -5.68 10.86
CA LEU A 58 -3.55 -6.01 9.49
C LEU A 58 -4.94 -5.47 9.17
N GLU A 59 -5.86 -5.46 10.12
CA GLU A 59 -7.13 -4.76 10.00
C GLU A 59 -6.94 -3.27 9.74
N GLY A 60 -6.08 -2.61 10.53
CA GLY A 60 -5.76 -1.20 10.36
C GLY A 60 -5.16 -0.88 8.98
N VAL A 61 -4.28 -1.76 8.48
CA VAL A 61 -3.76 -1.67 7.10
C VAL A 61 -4.89 -1.79 6.08
N ASN A 62 -5.73 -2.82 6.21
CA ASN A 62 -6.82 -3.08 5.27
C ASN A 62 -7.81 -1.90 5.20
N GLU A 63 -8.18 -1.33 6.34
CA GLU A 63 -9.05 -0.16 6.41
C GLU A 63 -8.42 1.06 5.76
N ALA A 64 -7.17 1.38 6.13
CA ALA A 64 -6.47 2.55 5.58
C ALA A 64 -6.27 2.43 4.05
N VAL A 65 -5.85 1.25 3.57
CA VAL A 65 -5.67 0.99 2.14
C VAL A 65 -6.98 1.12 1.38
N ALA A 66 -8.08 0.57 1.93
CA ALA A 66 -9.40 0.66 1.30
C ALA A 66 -9.94 2.09 1.28
N GLU A 67 -9.66 2.89 2.32
CA GLU A 67 -10.03 4.30 2.39
C GLU A 67 -9.26 5.12 1.35
N ILE A 68 -7.93 5.00 1.33
CA ILE A 68 -7.07 5.72 0.38
C ILE A 68 -7.46 5.36 -1.06
N ALA A 69 -7.68 4.07 -1.35
CA ALA A 69 -8.03 3.61 -2.70
C ALA A 69 -9.32 4.23 -3.25
N LYS A 70 -10.25 4.66 -2.39
CA LYS A 70 -11.49 5.35 -2.80
C LYS A 70 -11.27 6.82 -3.16
N GLU A 71 -10.23 7.43 -2.63
CA GLU A 71 -9.93 8.87 -2.79
C GLU A 71 -8.98 9.15 -3.97
N ILE A 72 -8.48 8.11 -4.65
CA ILE A 72 -7.53 8.27 -5.76
C ILE A 72 -8.19 8.95 -6.95
N ASP A 73 -7.60 10.07 -7.39
CA ASP A 73 -7.92 10.68 -8.67
C ASP A 73 -7.40 9.80 -9.82
N LEU A 74 -8.27 8.91 -10.30
CA LEU A 74 -8.02 8.05 -11.45
C LEU A 74 -7.96 8.83 -12.77
N GLN A 75 -8.10 10.16 -12.80
CA GLN A 75 -7.84 10.95 -14.00
C GLN A 75 -6.38 11.38 -14.13
N ASN A 76 -5.64 11.43 -13.01
CA ASN A 76 -4.29 11.92 -12.95
C ASN A 76 -3.26 10.77 -12.97
N GLU A 77 -2.54 10.59 -14.08
CA GLU A 77 -1.53 9.53 -14.25
C GLU A 77 -0.45 9.57 -13.16
N LYS A 78 0.05 10.77 -12.84
CA LYS A 78 1.06 10.95 -11.79
C LYS A 78 0.53 10.56 -10.41
N ALA A 79 -0.75 10.81 -10.13
CA ALA A 79 -1.38 10.36 -8.89
C ALA A 79 -1.46 8.83 -8.84
N ILE A 80 -1.91 8.19 -9.94
CA ILE A 80 -1.98 6.73 -10.04
C ILE A 80 -0.62 6.10 -9.77
N GLU A 81 0.44 6.57 -10.42
CA GLU A 81 1.81 6.08 -10.22
C GLU A 81 2.26 6.21 -8.76
N ARG A 82 1.99 7.36 -8.11
CA ARG A 82 2.34 7.59 -6.71
C ARG A 82 1.60 6.64 -5.76
N TYR A 83 0.31 6.45 -5.96
CA TYR A 83 -0.47 5.53 -5.13
C TYR A 83 -0.08 4.07 -5.36
N MET A 84 0.28 3.68 -6.59
CA MET A 84 0.86 2.36 -6.86
C MET A 84 2.12 2.15 -6.03
N LEU A 85 3.08 3.09 -6.09
CA LEU A 85 4.33 3.00 -5.32
C LEU A 85 4.07 2.94 -3.81
N PHE A 86 3.08 3.67 -3.32
CA PHE A 86 2.70 3.65 -1.90
C PHE A 86 2.12 2.30 -1.46
N PHE A 87 1.19 1.73 -2.24
CA PHE A 87 0.63 0.42 -1.95
C PHE A 87 1.67 -0.69 -2.09
N GLU A 88 2.54 -0.63 -3.10
CA GLU A 88 3.68 -1.53 -3.24
C GLU A 88 4.61 -1.44 -2.03
N SER A 89 4.95 -0.22 -1.58
CA SER A 89 5.76 0.01 -0.37
C SER A 89 5.13 -0.58 0.89
N THR A 90 3.81 -0.48 1.02
CA THR A 90 3.05 -1.10 2.13
C THR A 90 3.15 -2.63 2.05
N GLY A 91 2.94 -3.19 0.85
CA GLY A 91 3.04 -4.62 0.61
C GLY A 91 4.45 -5.17 0.85
N GLU A 92 5.50 -4.44 0.45
CA GLU A 92 6.89 -4.81 0.71
C GLU A 92 7.17 -4.96 2.20
N VAL A 93 6.77 -3.99 3.02
CA VAL A 93 6.94 -4.07 4.48
C VAL A 93 6.24 -5.29 5.04
N LEU A 94 5.00 -5.55 4.61
CA LEU A 94 4.24 -6.71 5.08
C LEU A 94 4.85 -8.05 4.65
N LYS A 95 5.42 -8.14 3.43
CA LYS A 95 6.11 -9.35 2.95
C LYS A 95 7.30 -9.74 3.83
N GLU A 96 8.02 -8.77 4.41
CA GLU A 96 9.12 -9.08 5.32
C GLU A 96 8.67 -9.89 6.56
N PHE A 97 7.39 -9.78 6.96
CA PHE A 97 6.81 -10.54 8.06
C PHE A 97 6.22 -11.89 7.62
N MET A 98 6.14 -12.18 6.32
CA MET A 98 5.84 -13.53 5.82
C MET A 98 7.04 -14.45 5.99
N GLU A 99 8.24 -13.93 5.71
CA GLU A 99 9.51 -14.69 5.69
C GLU A 99 10.07 -14.99 7.08
N ARG A 100 9.52 -14.36 8.13
CA ARG A 100 10.05 -14.42 9.50
C ARG A 100 9.06 -15.06 10.46
N ASP A 101 9.58 -15.75 11.46
CA ASP A 101 8.80 -16.49 12.47
C ASP A 101 8.18 -15.60 13.57
N TYR A 102 7.85 -14.34 13.26
CA TYR A 102 7.24 -13.43 14.22
C TYR A 102 5.79 -13.77 14.58
N VAL A 103 5.10 -14.48 13.69
CA VAL A 103 3.67 -14.81 13.77
C VAL A 103 3.48 -16.17 13.10
N GLU A 104 2.79 -17.10 13.73
CA GLU A 104 2.57 -18.45 13.19
C GLU A 104 1.45 -18.46 12.15
N ASP A 105 0.33 -17.83 12.46
CA ASP A 105 -0.80 -17.67 11.53
C ASP A 105 -0.51 -16.58 10.48
N LYS A 106 -0.14 -17.02 9.27
CA LYS A 106 0.11 -16.15 8.11
C LYS A 106 -1.14 -15.92 7.25
N HIS A 107 -2.30 -16.47 7.60
CA HIS A 107 -3.47 -16.43 6.73
C HIS A 107 -3.93 -14.99 6.44
N GLU A 108 -4.15 -14.21 7.50
CA GLU A 108 -4.63 -12.82 7.42
C GLU A 108 -3.60 -11.91 6.75
N LEU A 109 -2.31 -12.19 6.96
CA LEU A 109 -1.21 -11.46 6.29
C LEU A 109 -1.25 -11.71 4.78
N SER A 110 -1.39 -12.97 4.37
CA SER A 110 -1.54 -13.36 2.97
C SER A 110 -2.78 -12.73 2.33
N GLN A 111 -3.93 -12.73 3.02
CA GLN A 111 -5.14 -12.07 2.54
C GLN A 111 -4.95 -10.55 2.35
N THR A 112 -4.29 -9.90 3.31
CA THR A 112 -4.00 -8.46 3.26
C THR A 112 -3.08 -8.11 2.09
N LEU A 113 -2.01 -8.89 1.89
CA LEU A 113 -1.13 -8.77 0.73
C LEU A 113 -1.89 -8.97 -0.59
N GLY A 114 -2.80 -9.93 -0.64
CA GLY A 114 -3.66 -10.18 -1.80
C GLY A 114 -4.57 -9.00 -2.13
N LYS A 115 -5.16 -8.35 -1.12
CA LYS A 115 -5.99 -7.14 -1.30
C LYS A 115 -5.17 -5.98 -1.85
N ILE A 116 -3.99 -5.72 -1.27
CA ILE A 116 -3.06 -4.68 -1.75
C ILE A 116 -2.67 -4.94 -3.21
N SER A 117 -2.31 -6.19 -3.53
CA SER A 117 -1.90 -6.58 -4.88
C SER A 117 -3.02 -6.36 -5.90
N LYS A 118 -4.27 -6.71 -5.55
CA LYS A 118 -5.44 -6.44 -6.41
C LYS A 118 -5.65 -4.95 -6.69
N ILE A 119 -5.43 -4.10 -5.70
CA ILE A 119 -5.53 -2.64 -5.87
C ILE A 119 -4.43 -2.14 -6.81
N VAL A 120 -3.19 -2.57 -6.61
CA VAL A 120 -2.06 -2.22 -7.47
C VAL A 120 -2.30 -2.65 -8.92
N GLU A 121 -2.78 -3.88 -9.14
CA GLU A 121 -3.08 -4.35 -10.50
C GLU A 121 -4.21 -3.55 -11.16
N LYS A 122 -5.25 -3.19 -10.39
CA LYS A 122 -6.33 -2.32 -10.91
C LYS A 122 -5.77 -0.97 -11.36
N LEU A 123 -4.98 -0.31 -10.51
CA LEU A 123 -4.34 0.97 -10.85
C LEU A 123 -3.42 0.85 -12.08
N ARG A 124 -2.69 -0.26 -12.20
CA ARG A 124 -1.83 -0.53 -13.35
C ARG A 124 -2.63 -0.69 -14.65
N LEU A 125 -3.79 -1.33 -14.59
CA LEU A 125 -4.71 -1.43 -15.73
C LEU A 125 -5.26 -0.04 -16.11
N ASP A 126 -5.73 0.73 -15.12
CA ASP A 126 -6.24 2.09 -15.34
C ASP A 126 -5.17 3.00 -15.99
N LEU A 127 -3.91 2.91 -15.56
CA LEU A 127 -2.78 3.62 -16.18
C LEU A 127 -2.52 3.18 -17.62
N LYS A 128 -2.51 1.86 -17.87
CA LYS A 128 -2.31 1.30 -19.22
C LYS A 128 -3.41 1.71 -20.20
N GLU A 129 -4.67 1.75 -19.76
CA GLU A 129 -5.79 2.17 -20.59
C GLU A 129 -5.63 3.62 -21.05
N LYS A 130 -5.19 4.51 -20.16
CA LYS A 130 -4.89 5.91 -20.49
C LYS A 130 -3.77 6.06 -21.50
N GLN A 131 -2.64 5.40 -21.24
CA GLN A 131 -1.49 5.41 -22.14
C GLN A 131 -1.84 4.79 -23.52
N GLY A 132 -2.63 3.73 -23.55
CA GLY A 132 -3.13 3.10 -24.76
C GLY A 132 -4.09 4.00 -25.57
N GLY A 133 -4.89 4.84 -24.91
CA GLY A 133 -5.71 5.87 -25.53
C GLY A 133 -4.87 6.95 -26.23
N ILE A 134 -3.80 7.41 -25.57
CA ILE A 134 -2.84 8.37 -26.12
C ILE A 134 -2.09 7.79 -27.32
N LEU A 135 -1.61 6.55 -27.23
CA LEU A 135 -0.94 5.87 -28.35
C LEU A 135 -1.89 5.68 -29.54
N LYS A 136 -3.17 5.34 -29.30
CA LYS A 136 -4.21 5.29 -30.35
C LYS A 136 -4.53 6.66 -30.94
N PHE A 137 -4.37 7.74 -30.17
CA PHE A 137 -4.54 9.11 -30.66
C PHE A 137 -3.37 9.55 -31.54
N ILE A 138 -2.13 9.32 -31.08
CA ILE A 138 -0.90 9.61 -31.84
C ILE A 138 -0.87 8.78 -33.13
N ARG A 139 -1.18 7.49 -33.07
CA ARG A 139 -1.26 6.63 -34.26
C ARG A 139 -2.31 7.14 -35.26
N ARG A 140 -3.44 7.68 -34.79
CA ARG A 140 -4.44 8.31 -35.67
C ARG A 140 -4.01 9.65 -36.26
N LEU A 141 -3.07 10.36 -35.64
CA LEU A 141 -2.51 11.61 -36.18
C LEU A 141 -1.41 11.34 -37.22
N ILE A 142 -0.58 10.32 -36.99
CA ILE A 142 0.56 9.99 -37.87
C ILE A 142 0.13 9.17 -39.10
N PHE A 143 -0.84 8.26 -38.95
CA PHE A 143 -1.29 7.35 -40.02
C PHE A 143 -2.62 7.78 -40.68
N ARG A 144 -2.92 9.09 -40.72
CA ARG A 144 -4.09 9.65 -41.43
C ARG A 144 -3.78 10.29 -42.79
N THR A 145 -2.59 10.00 -43.33
CA THR A 145 -2.22 10.13 -44.75
C THR A 145 -2.20 8.75 -45.38
#